data_AF-A0A7V6TZU5-F1
#
_entry.id   AF-A0A7V6TZU5-F1
#
_cell.length_a   1.000
_cell.length_b   1.000
_cell.length_c   1.000
_cell.angle_alpha   90.00
_cell.angle_beta   90.00
_cell.angle_gamma   90.00
#
_symmetry.space_group_name_H-M   'P 1'
#
loop_
_entity.id
_entity.type
_entity.pdbx_description
1 polymer ?
#
loop_
_entity_poly.entity_id
_entity_poly.type
_entity_poly.pdbx_seq_one_letter_code
_entity_poly.pdbx_strand_id
1 'polypeptide(L)'
;MRRFILALTSVAALAMAGSASAEDYKVLAPAAPGGGWDQTARTMQSALQDEKISGSVQVINVPGAGGTIGLAQFVNQNKGDPSQLIVGGYVMVGAILTNKSPVTLEQITPIA
;
A
#
# COMPACT_ATOMS: atom_id res chain seq x y z
N MET A 1 -52.82 -1.07 -2.26
CA MET A 1 -51.78 -0.32 -1.49
C MET A 1 -50.43 -1.06 -1.33
N ARG A 2 -50.14 -2.14 -2.09
CA ARG A 2 -48.88 -2.93 -1.94
C ARG A 2 -47.84 -2.71 -3.06
N ARG A 3 -48.04 -1.70 -3.91
CA ARG A 3 -47.16 -1.41 -5.07
C ARG A 3 -46.23 -0.20 -4.88
N PHE A 4 -46.39 0.55 -3.79
CA PHE A 4 -45.56 1.74 -3.51
C PHE A 4 -44.30 1.46 -2.67
N ILE A 5 -44.16 0.26 -2.11
CA ILE A 5 -43.02 -0.08 -1.22
C ILE A 5 -41.80 -0.60 -2.00
N LEU A 6 -41.98 -1.07 -3.25
CA LEU A 6 -40.86 -1.59 -4.07
C LEU A 6 -40.03 -0.52 -4.77
N ALA A 7 -40.48 0.75 -4.80
CA ALA A 7 -39.75 1.83 -5.47
C ALA A 7 -38.76 2.57 -4.54
N LEU A 8 -38.84 2.35 -3.22
CA LEU A 8 -38.01 3.06 -2.24
C LEU A 8 -36.70 2.33 -1.90
N THR A 9 -36.60 1.04 -2.19
CA THR A 9 -35.41 0.23 -1.90
C THR A 9 -34.30 0.38 -2.94
N SER A 10 -34.60 0.86 -4.15
CA SER A 10 -33.62 1.05 -5.22
C SER A 10 -32.81 2.36 -5.10
N VAL A 11 -33.27 3.34 -4.31
CA VAL A 11 -32.54 4.61 -4.10
C VAL A 11 -31.49 4.50 -2.98
N ALA A 12 -31.68 3.60 -2.01
CA ALA A 12 -30.73 3.40 -0.93
C ALA A 12 -29.40 2.74 -1.38
N ALA A 13 -29.40 2.01 -2.49
CA ALA A 13 -28.20 1.36 -3.02
C ALA A 13 -27.22 2.35 -3.69
N LEU A 14 -27.68 3.52 -4.13
CA LEU A 14 -26.84 4.51 -4.80
C LEU A 14 -26.12 5.46 -3.82
N ALA A 15 -26.59 5.53 -2.57
CA ALA A 15 -25.98 6.35 -1.53
C ALA A 15 -24.73 5.71 -0.89
N MET A 16 -24.45 4.43 -1.19
CA MET A 16 -23.26 3.71 -0.72
C MET A 16 -22.11 3.70 -1.71
N ALA A 17 -22.19 4.49 -2.78
CA ALA A 17 -21.00 4.96 -3.48
C ALA A 17 -20.29 5.93 -2.52
N GLY A 18 -19.61 5.37 -1.52
CA GLY A 18 -18.77 6.13 -0.60
C GLY A 18 -17.84 6.97 -1.45
N SER A 19 -17.84 8.28 -1.21
CA SER A 19 -16.85 9.19 -1.75
C SER A 19 -15.50 8.52 -1.53
N ALA A 20 -14.81 8.12 -2.60
CA ALA A 20 -13.43 7.71 -2.51
C ALA A 20 -12.67 8.96 -2.09
N SER A 21 -12.60 9.18 -0.77
CA SER A 21 -11.73 10.19 -0.22
C SER A 21 -10.33 9.79 -0.65
N ALA A 22 -9.62 10.70 -1.31
CA ALA A 22 -8.22 10.52 -1.63
C ALA A 22 -7.50 10.07 -0.35
N GLU A 23 -7.07 8.82 -0.29
CA GLU A 23 -6.50 8.24 0.92
C GLU A 23 -5.06 8.74 1.04
N ASP A 24 -4.68 9.18 2.24
CA ASP A 24 -3.31 9.58 2.52
C ASP A 24 -2.44 8.31 2.58
N TYR A 25 -1.50 8.15 1.65
CA TYR A 25 -0.66 6.95 1.59
C TYR A 25 0.68 7.13 2.28
N LYS A 26 1.17 6.06 2.92
CA LYS A 26 2.56 5.93 3.35
C LYS A 26 3.21 4.80 2.56
N VAL A 27 4.28 5.11 1.83
CA VAL A 27 5.03 4.16 1.02
C VAL A 27 6.36 3.88 1.70
N LEU A 28 6.52 2.68 2.24
CA LEU A 28 7.78 2.20 2.79
C LEU A 28 8.73 1.80 1.65
N ALA A 29 9.88 2.45 1.59
CA ALA A 29 10.99 2.09 0.74
C ALA A 29 12.03 1.33 1.59
N PRO A 30 12.27 0.02 1.36
CA PRO A 30 13.21 -0.76 2.16
C PRO A 30 14.68 -0.53 1.76
N ALA A 31 15.04 0.73 1.52
CA ALA A 31 16.35 1.20 1.10
C ALA A 31 16.68 2.54 1.78
N ALA A 32 17.96 2.93 1.77
CA ALA A 32 18.38 4.27 2.17
C ALA A 32 17.88 5.31 1.14
N PRO A 33 17.73 6.59 1.54
CA PRO A 33 17.41 7.67 0.61
C PRO A 33 18.35 7.67 -0.60
N GLY A 34 17.80 7.82 -1.81
CA GLY A 34 18.52 7.74 -3.08
C GLY A 34 18.74 6.31 -3.61
N GLY A 35 18.45 5.26 -2.84
CA GLY A 35 18.48 3.88 -3.34
C GLY A 35 17.37 3.56 -4.35
N GLY A 36 17.48 2.45 -5.08
CA GLY A 36 16.52 2.11 -6.15
C GLY A 36 15.06 2.02 -5.70
N TRP A 37 14.78 1.40 -4.55
CA TRP A 37 13.43 1.36 -3.99
C TRP A 37 12.94 2.71 -3.46
N ASP A 38 13.83 3.59 -2.98
CA ASP A 38 13.46 4.97 -2.60
C ASP A 38 13.06 5.78 -3.83
N GLN A 39 13.84 5.71 -4.91
CA GLN A 39 13.51 6.37 -6.17
C GLN A 39 12.17 5.85 -6.72
N THR A 40 11.95 4.53 -6.69
CA THR A 40 10.68 3.93 -7.11
C THR A 40 9.50 4.45 -6.26
N ALA A 41 9.64 4.49 -4.93
CA ALA A 41 8.62 5.02 -4.04
C ALA A 41 8.32 6.51 -4.29
N ARG A 42 9.34 7.31 -4.57
CA ARG A 42 9.18 8.74 -4.92
C ARG A 42 8.52 8.95 -6.27
N THR A 43 8.84 8.11 -7.26
CA THR A 43 8.11 8.11 -8.54
C THR A 43 6.65 7.76 -8.34
N MET A 44 6.33 6.77 -7.50
CA MET A 44 4.95 6.44 -7.14
C MET A 44 4.25 7.61 -6.43
N GLN A 45 4.92 8.26 -5.48
CA GLN A 45 4.43 9.47 -4.81
C GLN A 45 4.06 10.55 -5.82
N SER A 46 4.97 10.91 -6.75
CA SER A 46 4.68 11.90 -7.78
C SER A 46 3.50 11.49 -8.65
N ALA A 47 3.48 10.25 -9.15
CA ALA A 47 2.38 9.78 -10.01
C ALA A 47 1.01 9.83 -9.32
N LEU A 48 0.92 9.39 -8.05
CA LEU A 48 -0.33 9.43 -7.29
C LEU A 48 -0.83 10.86 -7.03
N GLN A 49 0.09 11.80 -6.82
CA GLN A 49 -0.23 13.21 -6.57
C GLN A 49 -0.59 13.95 -7.87
N ASP A 50 0.18 13.74 -8.94
CA ASP A 50 -0.02 14.38 -10.25
C ASP A 50 -1.37 13.98 -10.87
N GLU A 51 -1.74 12.70 -10.75
CA GLU A 51 -3.02 12.16 -11.21
C GLU A 51 -4.18 12.44 -10.23
N LYS A 52 -3.92 13.17 -9.13
CA LYS A 52 -4.91 13.53 -8.10
C LYS A 52 -5.59 12.32 -7.46
N ILE A 53 -4.91 11.17 -7.43
CA ILE A 53 -5.39 9.95 -6.77
C ILE A 53 -5.27 10.10 -5.25
N SER A 54 -4.20 10.74 -4.78
CA SER A 54 -3.98 11.04 -3.35
C SER A 54 -3.51 12.47 -3.16
N GLY A 55 -4.05 13.16 -2.15
CA GLY A 55 -3.61 14.51 -1.76
C GLY A 55 -2.29 14.51 -0.98
N SER A 56 -1.92 13.37 -0.38
CA SER A 56 -0.76 13.24 0.50
C SER A 56 -0.18 11.84 0.40
N VAL A 57 1.04 11.75 -0.10
CA VAL A 57 1.81 10.51 -0.11
C VAL A 57 3.12 10.77 0.60
N GLN A 58 3.50 9.94 1.56
CA GLN A 58 4.76 10.05 2.32
C GLN A 58 5.65 8.85 2.04
N VAL A 59 6.93 9.08 1.73
CA VAL A 59 7.93 8.03 1.57
C VAL A 59 8.70 7.85 2.88
N ILE A 60 8.77 6.61 3.37
CA ILE A 60 9.48 6.24 4.59
C ILE A 60 10.61 5.27 4.24
N ASN A 61 11.85 5.63 4.55
CA ASN A 61 13.01 4.80 4.27
C ASN A 61 13.35 3.88 5.45
N VAL A 62 13.44 2.58 5.20
CA VAL A 62 13.89 1.57 6.18
C VAL A 62 14.98 0.68 5.56
N PRO A 63 16.26 1.06 5.66
CA PRO A 63 17.34 0.32 5.03
C PRO A 63 17.73 -0.96 5.77
N GLY A 64 18.35 -1.89 5.04
CA GLY A 64 19.13 -3.00 5.60
C GLY A 64 18.68 -4.40 5.22
N ALA A 65 19.60 -5.37 5.34
CA ALA A 65 19.40 -6.81 5.10
C ALA A 65 18.71 -7.14 3.76
N GLY A 66 19.05 -6.43 2.68
CA GLY A 66 18.41 -6.63 1.38
C GLY A 66 16.90 -6.35 1.38
N GLY A 67 16.45 -5.50 2.31
CA GLY A 67 15.07 -5.04 2.44
C GLY A 67 14.20 -5.81 3.43
N THR A 68 14.71 -6.91 4.02
CA THR A 68 13.92 -7.73 4.94
C THR A 68 13.62 -7.04 6.28
N ILE A 69 14.42 -6.05 6.70
CA ILE A 69 14.11 -5.23 7.88
C ILE A 69 12.85 -4.39 7.62
N GLY A 70 12.78 -3.71 6.46
CA GLY A 70 11.60 -2.96 6.06
C GLY A 70 10.37 -3.85 5.88
N LEU A 71 10.53 -5.04 5.28
CA LEU A 71 9.45 -6.02 5.17
C LEU A 71 8.93 -6.47 6.54
N ALA A 72 9.83 -6.79 7.49
CA ALA A 72 9.44 -7.20 8.84
C ALA A 72 8.70 -6.08 9.57
N GLN A 73 9.17 -4.84 9.44
CA GLN A 73 8.48 -3.69 9.99
C GLN A 73 7.07 -3.56 9.41
N PHE A 74 6.94 -3.63 8.09
CA PHE A 74 5.66 -3.49 7.40
C PHE A 74 4.66 -4.58 7.81
N VAL A 75 5.08 -5.85 7.81
CA VAL A 75 4.23 -6.98 8.23
C VAL A 75 3.78 -6.84 9.68
N ASN A 76 4.64 -6.35 10.57
CA ASN A 76 4.33 -6.24 12.00
C ASN A 76 3.50 -5.00 12.36
N GLN A 77 3.65 -3.89 11.65
CA GLN A 77 3.05 -2.60 12.01
C GLN A 77 1.84 -2.20 11.15
N ASN A 78 1.73 -2.74 9.92
CA ASN A 78 0.81 -2.23 8.91
C ASN A 78 -0.14 -3.29 8.34
N LYS A 79 -0.29 -4.43 9.04
CA LYS A 79 -1.10 -5.55 8.56
C LYS A 79 -2.56 -5.16 8.36
N GLY A 80 -3.04 -5.25 7.12
CA GLY A 80 -4.44 -5.00 6.76
C GLY A 80 -4.81 -3.53 6.62
N ASP A 81 -3.86 -2.60 6.76
CA ASP A 81 -4.10 -1.18 6.55
C ASP A 81 -3.95 -0.82 5.06
N PRO A 82 -5.02 -0.41 4.36
CA PRO A 82 -4.97 -0.11 2.92
C PRO A 82 -4.19 1.17 2.59
N SER A 83 -3.92 2.03 3.58
CA SER A 83 -3.14 3.26 3.42
C SER A 83 -1.61 3.03 3.43
N GLN A 84 -1.18 1.81 3.75
CA GLN A 84 0.23 1.46 3.93
C GLN A 84 0.70 0.60 2.77
N LEU A 85 1.73 1.07 2.08
CA LEU A 85 2.31 0.41 0.92
C LEU A 85 3.79 0.13 1.17
N ILE A 86 4.33 -0.90 0.51
CA ILE A 86 5.76 -1.20 0.52
C ILE A 86 6.24 -1.46 -0.91
N VAL A 87 7.41 -0.91 -1.26
CA VAL A 87 8.09 -1.25 -2.53
C VAL A 87 8.96 -2.49 -2.32
N GLY A 88 8.84 -3.47 -3.20
CA GLY A 88 9.61 -4.73 -3.16
C GLY A 88 10.18 -5.14 -4.51
N GLY A 89 10.84 -6.30 -4.58
CA GLY A 89 11.36 -6.87 -5.82
C GLY A 89 12.26 -8.09 -5.61
N TYR A 90 12.85 -8.61 -6.69
CA TYR A 90 13.64 -9.87 -6.67
C TYR A 90 14.81 -9.89 -5.69
N VAL A 91 15.47 -8.75 -5.46
CA VAL A 91 16.56 -8.65 -4.46
C VAL A 91 16.05 -9.04 -3.07
N MET A 92 14.82 -8.64 -2.72
CA MET A 92 14.20 -8.98 -1.44
C MET A 92 13.91 -10.48 -1.34
N VAL A 93 13.49 -11.13 -2.43
CA VAL A 93 13.27 -12.59 -2.46
C VAL A 93 14.56 -13.35 -2.14
N GLY A 94 15.67 -12.97 -2.80
CA GLY A 94 16.98 -13.54 -2.51
C GLY A 94 17.43 -13.30 -1.06
N ALA A 95 17.17 -12.10 -0.53
CA ALA A 95 17.48 -11.75 0.84
C ALA A 95 16.62 -12.51 1.87
N ILE A 96 15.33 -12.75 1.60
CA ILE A 96 14.45 -13.57 2.44
C ILE A 96 15.06 -14.97 2.62
N LEU A 97 15.47 -15.59 1.51
CA LEU A 97 16.06 -16.93 1.53
C LEU A 97 17.44 -16.94 2.21
N THR A 98 18.31 -16.01 1.83
CA THR A 98 19.70 -15.94 2.32
C THR A 98 19.76 -15.65 3.82
N ASN A 99 18.92 -14.72 4.30
CA ASN A 99 18.90 -14.31 5.70
C ASN A 99 18.02 -15.21 6.57
N LYS A 100 17.35 -16.21 6.00
CA LYS A 100 16.32 -17.03 6.69
C LYS A 100 15.31 -16.14 7.42
N SER A 101 14.79 -15.15 6.69
CA SER A 101 13.88 -14.15 7.25
C SER A 101 12.65 -14.83 7.88
N PRO A 102 12.23 -14.44 9.09
CA PRO A 102 11.02 -14.97 9.72
C PRO A 102 9.74 -14.44 9.07
N VAL A 103 9.86 -13.42 8.20
CA VAL A 103 8.77 -12.87 7.40
C VAL A 103 9.01 -13.08 5.91
N THR A 104 7.93 -13.28 5.15
CA THR A 104 7.94 -13.50 3.70
C THR A 104 6.94 -12.59 2.98
N LEU A 105 6.98 -12.58 1.65
CA LEU A 105 6.02 -11.85 0.82
C LEU A 105 4.60 -12.45 0.86
N GLU A 106 4.42 -13.66 1.38
CA GLU A 106 3.09 -14.28 1.54
C GLU A 106 2.25 -13.59 2.63
N GLN A 107 2.90 -12.78 3.48
CA GLN A 107 2.26 -12.08 4.59
C GLN A 107 1.83 -10.65 4.24
N ILE A 108 2.03 -10.23 2.99
CA ILE A 108 1.58 -8.95 2.46
C ILE A 108 0.59 -9.18 1.31
N THR A 109 -0.20 -8.15 0.98
CA THR A 109 -1.13 -8.20 -0.15
C THR A 109 -0.44 -7.68 -1.42
N PRO A 110 -0.28 -8.49 -2.48
CA PRO A 110 0.19 -8.01 -3.77
C PRO A 110 -0.86 -7.10 -4.44
N ILE A 111 -0.44 -5.96 -4.97
CA ILE A 111 -1.32 -5.00 -5.65
C ILE A 111 -0.88 -4.62 -7.07
N ALA A 112 0.29 -5.13 -7.50
CA ALA A 112 0.89 -4.93 -8.81
C ALA A 112 1.69 -6.16 -9.21
#